data_AF-A0A968FUA5-F1
#
_entry.id   AF-A0A968FUA5-F1
#
_cell.length_a   1.000
_cell.length_b   1.000
_cell.length_c   1.000
_cell.angle_alpha   90.00
_cell.angle_beta   90.00
_cell.angle_gamma   90.00
#
_symmetry.space_group_name_H-M   'P 1'
#
loop_
_entity.id
_entity.type
_entity.pdbx_description
1 polymer ?
#
loop_
_entity_poly.entity_id
_entity_poly.type
_entity_poly.pdbx_seq_one_letter_code
_entity_poly.pdbx_strand_id
1 'polypeptide(L)' 'MDMNDPLRREERKESTPDREDRGPSRPDASRPGRDSLLKRMKRVDPKQSERYRQRTGQ' A
#
# COMPACT_ATOMS: atom_id res chain seq x y z
N MET A 1 44.04 -9.43 -24.23
CA MET A 1 43.34 -10.41 -23.38
C MET A 1 41.98 -9.83 -23.05
N ASP A 2 40.94 -10.23 -23.78
CA ASP A 2 39.57 -9.85 -23.49
C ASP A 2 39.16 -10.42 -22.13
N MET A 3 39.09 -9.56 -21.11
CA MET A 3 38.51 -9.92 -19.82
C MET A 3 37.01 -10.12 -20.03
N ASN A 4 36.59 -11.38 -20.05
CA ASN A 4 35.18 -11.71 -19.99
C ASN A 4 34.72 -11.49 -18.54
N ASP A 5 34.14 -10.32 -18.27
CA ASP A 5 33.60 -9.97 -16.97
C ASP A 5 32.40 -10.89 -16.66
N PRO A 6 32.48 -11.74 -15.62
CA PRO A 6 31.46 -12.74 -15.31
C PRO A 6 30.13 -12.11 -14.85
N LEU A 7 30.07 -10.78 -14.67
CA LEU A 7 28.86 -10.05 -14.31
C LEU A 7 28.10 -9.52 -15.53
N ARG A 8 28.60 -9.71 -16.76
CA ARG A 8 27.86 -9.40 -17.99
C ARG A 8 26.76 -10.42 -18.24
N ARG A 9 25.76 -10.44 -17.36
CA ARG A 9 24.44 -11.02 -17.60
C ARG A 9 23.68 -10.08 -18.53
N GLU A 10 24.08 -10.06 -19.79
CA GLU A 10 23.23 -9.54 -20.85
C GLU A 10 22.07 -10.53 -21.08
N GLU A 11 20.87 -9.99 -20.88
CA GLU A 11 19.69 -10.27 -21.70
C GLU A 11 19.24 -11.75 -21.80
N ARG A 12 18.69 -12.26 -20.70
CA ARG A 12 17.52 -13.16 -20.80
C ARG A 12 16.42 -12.65 -19.87
N LYS A 13 15.78 -11.55 -20.27
CA LYS A 13 14.45 -11.18 -19.79
C LYS A 13 13.43 -11.45 -20.89
N GLU A 14 13.25 -12.72 -21.20
CA GLU A 14 11.99 -13.17 -21.79
C GLU A 14 11.55 -14.41 -21.03
N SER A 15 10.71 -14.20 -20.02
CA SER A 15 9.90 -15.24 -19.40
C SER A 15 8.64 -14.58 -18.86
N THR A 16 7.65 -14.55 -19.76
CA THR A 16 6.20 -14.67 -19.51
C THR A 16 5.52 -13.63 -18.60
N PRO A 17 4.59 -12.81 -19.12
CA PRO A 17 3.60 -12.13 -18.31
C PRO A 17 2.45 -13.10 -18.04
N ASP A 18 2.61 -14.04 -17.12
CA ASP A 18 1.47 -14.85 -16.64
C ASP A 18 1.66 -15.16 -15.16
N ARG A 19 1.42 -14.15 -14.34
CA ARG A 19 1.09 -14.35 -12.93
C ARG A 19 0.02 -13.36 -12.53
N GLU A 20 -1.03 -13.34 -13.35
CA GLU A 20 -2.32 -12.82 -12.96
C GLU A 20 -2.80 -13.62 -11.73
N ASP A 21 -3.06 -12.90 -10.64
CA ASP A 21 -4.24 -13.13 -9.83
C ASP A 21 -4.41 -14.51 -9.14
N ARG A 22 -3.44 -14.95 -8.34
CA ARG A 22 -3.63 -16.07 -7.37
C ARG A 22 -3.24 -15.72 -5.94
N GLY A 23 -3.51 -14.49 -5.54
CA GLY A 23 -3.36 -14.06 -4.15
C GLY A 23 -4.28 -12.88 -3.90
N PRO A 24 -4.73 -12.67 -2.65
CA PRO A 24 -5.53 -11.51 -2.32
C PRO A 24 -4.78 -10.26 -2.80
N SER A 25 -5.44 -9.49 -3.67
CA SER A 25 -4.93 -8.20 -4.13
C SER A 25 -4.58 -7.35 -2.92
N ARG A 26 -3.43 -6.66 -2.98
CA ARG A 26 -3.04 -5.73 -1.92
C ARG A 26 -4.21 -4.76 -1.69
N PRO A 27 -4.63 -4.54 -0.44
CA PRO A 27 -5.73 -3.63 -0.17
C PRO A 27 -5.39 -2.27 -0.77
N ASP A 28 -6.35 -1.69 -1.50
CA ASP A 28 -6.22 -0.36 -2.05
C ASP A 28 -5.89 0.61 -0.90
N ALA A 29 -4.65 1.11 -0.92
CA ALA A 29 -4.12 1.97 0.13
C ALA A 29 -4.54 3.43 -0.06
N SER A 30 -5.59 3.69 -0.85
CA SER A 30 -6.15 5.03 -0.97
C SER A 30 -6.50 5.49 0.43
N ARG A 31 -5.71 6.45 0.93
CA ARG A 31 -5.79 6.91 2.30
C ARG A 31 -7.22 7.35 2.53
N PRO A 32 -7.96 6.64 3.40
CA PRO A 32 -9.38 6.94 3.58
C PRO A 32 -9.49 8.39 4.01
N GLY A 33 -10.21 9.19 3.20
CA GLY A 33 -10.24 10.64 3.29
C GLY A 33 -10.55 11.15 4.70
N ARG A 34 -10.14 12.39 4.98
CA ARG A 34 -10.29 13.06 6.29
C ARG A 34 -11.73 12.96 6.82
N ASP A 35 -12.72 13.10 5.94
CA ASP A 35 -14.15 12.99 6.26
C ASP A 35 -14.56 11.62 6.82
N SER A 36 -13.80 10.58 6.48
CA SER A 36 -14.03 9.20 6.91
C SER A 36 -13.30 8.83 8.19
N LEU A 37 -12.46 9.72 8.76
CA LEU A 37 -11.71 9.43 9.99
C LEU A 37 -12.64 9.38 11.21
N LEU A 38 -13.41 10.45 11.48
CA LEU A 38 -14.31 10.50 12.63
C LEU A 38 -15.35 9.37 12.61
N LYS A 39 -15.88 9.04 11.42
CA LYS A 39 -16.86 7.96 11.24
C LYS A 39 -16.29 6.59 11.60
N ARG A 40 -15.00 6.34 11.30
CA ARG A 40 -14.33 5.08 11.65
C ARG A 40 -13.86 5.08 13.10
N MET A 41 -13.35 6.21 13.59
CA MET A 41 -13.07 6.37 15.01
C MET A 41 -14.32 6.07 15.82
N LYS A 42 -15.50 6.59 15.46
CA LYS A 42 -16.74 6.31 16.18
C LYS A 42 -17.13 4.83 16.21
N ARG A 43 -16.82 4.09 15.14
CA ARG A 43 -17.06 2.63 15.07
C ARG A 43 -16.10 1.83 15.95
N VAL A 44 -14.85 2.27 16.05
CA VAL A 44 -13.81 1.58 16.84
C VAL A 44 -13.89 2.00 18.31
N ASP A 45 -13.97 3.29 18.57
CA ASP A 45 -14.10 3.91 19.88
C ASP A 45 -14.85 5.27 19.79
N PRO A 46 -16.13 5.31 20.21
CA PRO A 46 -16.94 6.53 20.17
C PRO A 46 -16.38 7.64 21.08
N LYS A 47 -15.79 7.32 22.24
CA LYS A 47 -15.25 8.32 23.17
C LYS A 47 -14.01 9.01 22.59
N GLN A 48 -13.17 8.26 21.89
CA GLN A 48 -12.01 8.84 21.21
C GLN A 48 -12.43 9.75 20.05
N SER A 49 -13.50 9.41 19.33
CA SER A 49 -14.03 10.28 18.27
C SER A 49 -14.46 11.64 18.80
N GLU A 50 -15.14 11.67 19.96
CA GLU A 50 -15.55 12.92 20.60
C GLU A 50 -14.37 13.75 21.10
N ARG A 51 -13.40 13.10 21.78
CA ARG A 51 -12.18 13.79 22.25
C ARG A 51 -11.39 14.41 21.10
N TYR A 52 -11.24 13.67 19.99
CA TYR A 52 -10.55 14.17 18.82
C TYR A 52 -11.28 15.35 18.18
N ARG A 53 -12.61 15.29 18.10
CA ARG A 53 -13.45 16.38 17.63
C ARG A 53 -13.27 17.66 18.48
N GLN A 54 -13.34 17.52 19.81
CA GLN A 54 -13.09 18.62 20.75
C GLN A 54 -11.68 19.19 20.65
N ARG A 55 -10.66 18.33 20.46
CA ARG A 55 -9.25 18.76 20.38
C ARG A 55 -8.88 19.41 19.06
N THR A 56 -9.44 18.93 17.95
CA THR A 56 -9.03 19.37 16.61
C THR A 56 -9.96 20.40 15.99
N GLY A 57 -11.15 20.63 16.57
CA GLY A 57 -12.14 21.54 16.01
C GLY A 57 -12.77 21.05 14.70
N GLN A 58 -12.59 19.75 14.38
CA GLN A 58 -13.34 19.09 13.31
C GLN A 58 -14.81 18.87 13.68
#